data_AF-A0A9N9ECY6-F1
#
_entry.id   AF-A0A9N9ECY6-F1
#
_cell.length_a   1.000
_cell.length_b   1.000
_cell.length_c   1.000
_cell.angle_alpha   90.00
_cell.angle_beta   90.00
_cell.angle_gamma   90.00
#
_symmetry.space_group_name_H-M   'P 1'
#
loop_
_entity.id
_entity.type
_entity.pdbx_description
1 polymer ?
#
loop_
_entity_poly.entity_id
_entity_poly.type
_entity_poly.pdbx_seq_one_letter_code
_entity_poly.pdbx_strand_id
1 'polypeptide(L)'
;MVEYDRTQAIREVTITKVPPILQIHVQRVQFDRTTSNIYKSNAYLRFDKVIYLDRYLEKNYDVLKQKRIEAHNWKQEIDKMQEELKDYEQDK
;
A
#
# COMPACT_ATOMS: atom_id res chain seq x y z
N MET A 1 -7.22 8.85 -3.50
CA MET A 1 -7.49 9.48 -4.80
C MET A 1 -8.23 10.76 -4.51
N VAL A 2 -7.65 11.91 -4.80
CA VAL A 2 -8.34 13.20 -4.65
C VAL A 2 -8.31 13.84 -6.03
N GLU A 3 -9.49 14.09 -6.59
CA GLU A 3 -9.65 14.67 -7.91
C GLU A 3 -9.47 16.19 -7.78
N TYR A 4 -8.46 16.75 -8.46
CA TYR A 4 -8.30 18.19 -8.60
C TYR A 4 -8.00 18.47 -10.08
N ASP A 5 -8.88 19.24 -10.72
CA ASP A 5 -8.67 19.87 -12.02
C ASP A 5 -8.27 18.92 -13.18
N ARG A 6 -9.04 17.83 -13.37
CA ARG A 6 -8.90 16.84 -14.47
C ARG A 6 -7.51 16.18 -14.60
N THR A 7 -6.66 16.34 -13.60
CA THR A 7 -5.33 15.70 -13.53
C THR A 7 -5.25 14.80 -12.31
N GLN A 8 -4.72 13.60 -12.50
CA GLN A 8 -4.55 12.64 -11.40
C GLN A 8 -3.46 13.15 -10.46
N ALA A 9 -3.85 13.59 -9.26
CA ALA A 9 -2.91 14.04 -8.23
C ALA A 9 -2.46 12.85 -7.37
N ILE A 10 -1.15 12.56 -7.40
CA ILE A 10 -0.53 11.59 -6.50
C ILE A 10 -0.19 12.31 -5.21
N ARG A 11 -0.75 11.86 -4.08
CA ARG A 11 -0.41 12.36 -2.76
C ARG A 11 0.51 11.38 -2.06
N GLU A 12 1.67 11.86 -1.65
CA GLU A 12 2.61 11.12 -0.83
C GLU A 12 2.75 11.78 0.54
N VAL A 13 3.02 10.97 1.56
CA VAL A 13 3.19 11.42 2.95
C VAL A 13 4.46 10.79 3.49
N THR A 14 5.32 11.64 4.07
CA THR A 14 6.57 11.25 4.72
C THR A 14 6.56 11.69 6.18
N ILE A 15 7.36 11.01 7.00
CA ILE A 15 7.55 11.34 8.41
C ILE A 15 8.73 12.32 8.51
N THR A 16 8.45 13.54 8.95
CA THR A 16 9.48 14.57 9.22
C THR A 16 10.19 14.32 10.55
N LYS A 17 9.41 13.99 11.60
CA LYS A 17 9.92 13.70 12.95
C LYS A 17 9.14 12.53 13.56
N VAL A 18 9.88 11.57 14.10
CA VAL A 18 9.31 10.41 14.79
C VAL A 18 9.07 10.75 16.26
N PRO A 19 7.89 10.46 16.83
CA PRO A 19 7.65 10.61 18.26
C PRO A 19 8.42 9.55 19.08
N PRO A 20 8.78 9.83 20.33
CA PRO A 20 9.46 8.84 21.20
C PRO A 20 8.59 7.61 21.48
N ILE A 21 7.26 7.77 21.43
CA ILE A 21 6.29 6.68 21.55
C ILE A 21 5.45 6.70 20.27
N LEU A 22 5.50 5.61 19.50
CA LEU A 22 4.69 5.42 18.30
C LEU A 22 3.51 4.49 18.61
N GLN A 23 2.30 4.95 18.32
CA GLN A 23 1.08 4.15 18.39
C GLN A 23 0.51 3.97 16.98
N ILE A 24 0.30 2.73 16.56
CA ILE A 24 -0.27 2.39 15.26
C ILE A 24 -1.71 1.90 15.46
N HIS A 25 -2.69 2.63 14.93
CA HIS A 25 -4.10 2.22 14.98
C HIS A 25 -4.48 1.42 13.73
N VAL A 26 -4.92 0.18 13.92
CA VAL A 26 -5.34 -0.70 12.81
C VAL A 26 -6.86 -0.64 12.67
N GLN A 27 -7.34 0.09 11.66
CA GLN A 27 -8.78 0.17 11.36
C GLN A 27 -9.23 -1.05 10.55
N ARG A 28 -9.92 -1.99 11.21
CA ARG A 28 -10.44 -3.22 10.58
C ARG A 28 -11.87 -3.10 10.07
N VAL A 29 -12.60 -2.06 10.47
CA VAL A 29 -13.98 -1.84 10.05
C VAL A 29 -13.97 -1.21 8.66
N GLN A 30 -14.53 -1.93 7.69
CA GLN A 30 -14.69 -1.48 6.31
C GLN A 30 -16.16 -1.43 5.94
N PHE A 31 -16.50 -0.54 5.01
CA PHE A 31 -17.85 -0.43 4.47
C PHE A 31 -17.86 -1.02 3.06
N ASP A 32 -18.68 -2.04 2.85
CA ASP A 32 -18.90 -2.60 1.53
C ASP A 32 -20.04 -1.84 0.84
N ARG A 33 -19.70 -1.14 -0.23
CA ARG A 33 -20.65 -0.34 -1.02
C ARG A 33 -21.64 -1.18 -1.82
N THR A 34 -21.31 -2.44 -2.10
CA THR A 34 -22.19 -3.33 -2.89
C THR A 34 -23.31 -3.91 -2.04
N THR A 35 -23.01 -4.28 -0.80
CA THR A 35 -23.98 -4.82 0.16
C THR A 35 -24.53 -3.78 1.13
N SER A 36 -24.02 -2.54 1.07
CA SER A 36 -24.34 -1.42 1.97
C SER A 36 -24.18 -1.78 3.47
N ASN A 37 -23.25 -2.69 3.76
CA ASN A 37 -23.04 -3.23 5.10
C ASN A 37 -21.63 -2.92 5.61
N ILE A 38 -21.54 -2.77 6.92
CA ILE A 38 -20.27 -2.62 7.62
C ILE A 38 -19.75 -4.02 7.97
N TYR A 39 -18.52 -4.34 7.57
CA TYR A 39 -17.89 -5.60 7.90
C TYR A 39 -16.54 -5.39 8.59
N LYS A 40 -16.16 -6.34 9.45
CA LYS A 40 -14.85 -6.36 10.11
C LYS A 40 -13.91 -7.25 9.30
N SER A 41 -12.81 -6.68 8.82
CA SER A 41 -11.76 -7.45 8.14
C SER A 41 -10.97 -8.29 9.14
N ASN A 42 -11.05 -9.62 8.98
CA ASN A 42 -10.27 -10.60 9.73
C ASN A 42 -8.93 -10.92 9.06
N ALA A 43 -8.48 -10.11 8.09
CA ALA A 43 -7.20 -10.33 7.42
C ALA A 43 -6.05 -10.38 8.45
N TYR A 44 -5.25 -11.43 8.38
CA TYR A 44 -4.10 -11.60 9.25
C TYR A 44 -3.08 -10.51 8.97
N LEU A 45 -2.73 -9.74 10.01
CA LEU A 45 -1.74 -8.67 9.92
C LEU A 45 -0.58 -9.06 10.82
N ARG A 46 0.56 -9.39 10.20
CA ARG A 46 1.78 -9.75 10.90
C ARG A 46 2.52 -8.49 11.35
N PHE A 47 2.82 -8.42 12.63
CA PHE A 47 3.74 -7.42 13.20
C PHE A 47 4.96 -8.13 13.75
N ASP A 48 6.14 -7.66 13.36
CA ASP A 48 7.38 -8.12 13.95
C ASP A 48 7.69 -7.31 15.23
N LYS A 49 8.57 -7.85 16.09
CA LYS A 49 8.95 -7.20 17.36
C LYS A 49 9.64 -5.85 17.18
N VAL A 50 10.28 -5.63 16.03
CA VAL A 50 11.05 -4.43 15.69
C VAL A 50 10.63 -3.97 14.31
N ILE A 51 10.34 -2.67 14.16
CA ILE A 51 10.01 -2.03 12.89
C ILE A 51 11.02 -0.93 12.58
N TYR A 52 11.60 -0.98 11.37
CA TYR A 52 12.51 0.05 10.87
C TYR A 52 11.72 1.13 10.12
N LEU A 53 11.79 2.37 10.60
CA LEU A 53 11.03 3.50 10.05
C LEU A 53 11.79 4.30 8.99
N ASP A 54 13.06 3.97 8.74
CA ASP A 54 13.96 4.66 7.82
C ASP A 54 13.37 4.87 6.42
N ARG A 55 12.56 3.92 5.96
CA ARG A 55 11.89 3.96 4.65
C ARG A 55 10.73 4.96 4.54
N TYR A 56 10.27 5.48 5.68
CA TYR A 56 9.16 6.43 5.78
C TYR A 56 9.63 7.84 6.15
N LEU A 57 10.91 8.02 6.49
CA LEU A 57 11.49 9.32 6.82
C LEU A 57 11.71 10.17 5.57
N GLU A 58 11.39 11.46 5.68
CA GLU A 58 11.59 12.44 4.61
C GLU A 58 13.05 12.50 4.14
N LYS A 59 14.01 12.40 5.05
CA LYS A 59 15.46 12.44 4.75
C LYS A 59 15.91 11.38 3.74
N ASN A 60 15.23 10.23 3.71
CA ASN A 60 15.58 9.11 2.85
C ASN A 60 14.67 9.03 1.62
N TYR A 61 13.74 9.96 1.45
CA TYR A 61 12.74 9.91 0.40
C TYR A 61 13.39 9.93 -1.00
N ASP A 62 14.28 10.89 -1.27
CA ASP A 62 14.91 11.02 -2.60
C ASP A 62 15.78 9.81 -2.96
N VAL A 63 16.53 9.30 -1.98
CA VAL A 63 17.37 8.09 -2.14
C VAL A 63 16.52 6.86 -2.45
N LEU A 64 15.32 6.77 -1.85
CA LEU A 64 14.42 5.64 -2.03
C LEU A 64 13.43 5.82 -3.19
N LYS A 65 13.34 7.02 -3.77
CA LYS A 65 12.38 7.33 -4.83
C LYS A 65 12.54 6.41 -6.03
N GLN A 66 13.77 6.20 -6.50
CA GLN A 66 14.04 5.29 -7.62
C GLN A 66 13.67 3.84 -7.27
N LYS A 67 14.08 3.35 -6.11
CA LYS A 67 13.73 1.99 -5.64
C LYS A 67 12.22 1.77 -5.51
N ARG A 68 11.47 2.82 -5.16
CA ARG A 68 9.99 2.77 -5.12
C ARG A 68 9.40 2.60 -6.51
N ILE A 69 9.92 3.33 -7.50
CA ILE A 69 9.48 3.23 -8.90
C ILE A 69 9.79 1.83 -9.44
N GLU A 70 11.01 1.34 -9.23
CA GLU A 70 11.41 -0.02 -9.63
C GLU A 70 10.51 -1.09 -8.99
N ALA A 71 10.30 -1.02 -7.68
CA ALA A 71 9.42 -1.96 -6.98
C ALA A 71 7.96 -1.88 -7.46
N HIS A 72 7.50 -0.69 -7.86
CA HIS A 72 6.17 -0.52 -8.44
C HIS A 72 6.07 -1.21 -9.81
N ASN A 73 7.07 -1.00 -10.67
CA ASN A 73 7.12 -1.62 -11.99
C ASN A 73 7.18 -3.15 -11.87
N TRP A 74 8.05 -3.69 -11.01
CA TRP A 74 8.11 -5.14 -10.77
C TRP A 74 6.80 -5.70 -10.25
N LYS A 75 6.09 -4.95 -9.40
CA LYS A 75 4.78 -5.38 -8.94
C LYS A 75 3.77 -5.45 -10.09
N GLN A 76 3.75 -4.47 -10.99
CA GLN A 76 2.87 -4.50 -12.16
C GLN A 76 3.18 -5.70 -13.07
N GLU A 77 4.47 -5.99 -13.29
CA GLU A 77 4.89 -7.17 -14.07
C GLU A 77 4.42 -8.48 -13.41
N ILE A 78 4.59 -8.62 -12.09
CA ILE A 78 4.11 -9.79 -11.34
C ILE A 78 2.59 -9.92 -11.46
N ASP A 79 1.86 -8.83 -11.25
CA ASP A 79 0.39 -8.83 -11.29
C ASP A 79 -0.09 -9.25 -12.69
N LYS A 80 0.56 -8.77 -13.77
CA LYS A 80 0.27 -9.16 -15.16
C LYS A 80 0.55 -10.65 -15.41
N MET A 81 1.72 -11.14 -15.00
CA MET A 81 2.07 -12.55 -15.18
C MET A 81 1.14 -13.48 -14.40
N GLN A 82 0.68 -13.06 -13.22
CA GLN A 82 -0.30 -13.82 -12.44
C GLN A 82 -1.67 -13.87 -13.10
N GLU A 83 -2.08 -12.79 -13.77
CA GLU A 83 -3.31 -12.76 -14.58
C GLU A 83 -3.20 -13.72 -15.77
N GLU A 84 -2.12 -13.65 -16.54
CA GLU A 84 -1.87 -14.56 -17.66
C GLU A 84 -1.88 -16.04 -17.21
N LEU A 85 -1.21 -16.37 -16.11
CA LEU A 85 -1.21 -17.73 -15.55
C LEU A 85 -2.62 -18.22 -15.20
N LYS A 86 -3.44 -17.33 -14.63
CA LYS A 86 -4.81 -17.67 -14.25
C LYS A 86 -5.68 -17.95 -15.46
N ASP A 87 -5.50 -17.22 -16.55
CA ASP A 87 -6.22 -17.46 -17.81
C ASP A 87 -5.84 -18.82 -18.42
N TYR A 88 -4.55 -19.16 -18.42
CA TYR A 88 -4.08 -20.48 -18.88
C TYR A 88 -4.56 -21.65 -18.01
N GLU A 89 -4.76 -21.45 -16.70
CA GLU A 89 -5.35 -22.46 -15.81
C GLU A 89 -6.87 -22.63 -16.03
N GLN A 90 -7.56 -21.61 -16.56
CA GLN A 90 -9.01 -21.67 -16.84
C GLN A 90 -9.34 -22.30 -18.20
N ASP A 91 -8.43 -22.23 -19.17
CA ASP A 91 -8.57 -22.83 -20.50
C ASP A 91 -8.26 -24.35 -20.56
N LYS A 92 -7.97 -24.97 -19.40
CA LYS A 92 -7.62 -26.39 -19.27
C LYS A 92 -8.69 -27.19 -18.53
#